data_AF-A0A1U9ZSA5-F1
#
_entry.id   AF-A0A1U9ZSA5-F1
#
_cell.length_a   1.000
_cell.length_b   1.000
_cell.length_c   1.000
_cell.angle_alpha   90.00
_cell.angle_beta   90.00
_cell.angle_gamma   90.00
#
_symmetry.space_group_name_H-M   'P 1'
#
loop_
_entity.id
_entity.type
_entity.pdbx_description
1 polymer ?
#
loop_
_entity_poly.entity_id
_entity_poly.type
_entity_poly.pdbx_seq_one_letter_code
_entity_poly.pdbx_strand_id
1 'polypeptide(L)'
;MIVDPEVPPQDARVLRQSRDVLLRMRQGWTPGLLPRFSGPHYWMLAAFAPAACFGLLLSLGMMSAAIVMLLLAVPLALLPLLGRGGGGGDGSGAEASERAAFAQLRWYEGRYVLVDDLDVPAAALLVRARRAIATVTGSRVNADGLLDDVRNAVMLPEQEWEIARLLAKLSALRGTYAEAGAPGFEAVARALRDSEAAVLARVEALERYAAGVADAERAYVTQVRIEELRSRAHQYEDLAAEAGADAFAVPELERLAAEAARLARALRRPPGNAGETGE
;
A
#
# COMPACT_ATOMS: atom_id res chain seq x y z
N MET A 1 -9.96 -2.70 -4.89
CA MET A 1 -11.08 -2.52 -3.95
C MET A 1 -10.85 -1.21 -3.23
N ILE A 2 -11.90 -0.42 -3.07
CA ILE A 2 -11.90 0.85 -2.32
C ILE A 2 -12.75 0.62 -1.07
N VAL A 3 -12.28 1.11 0.07
CA VAL A 3 -12.92 0.92 1.37
C VAL A 3 -13.27 2.30 1.90
N ASP A 4 -14.44 2.40 2.52
CA ASP A 4 -14.89 3.59 3.23
C ASP A 4 -13.83 4.05 4.26
N PRO A 5 -13.37 5.31 4.23
CA PRO A 5 -12.39 5.82 5.18
C PRO A 5 -12.86 5.82 6.64
N GLU A 6 -14.16 5.74 6.90
CA GLU A 6 -14.68 5.57 8.26
C GLU A 6 -14.40 4.18 8.86
N VAL A 7 -14.08 3.19 8.02
CA VAL A 7 -13.77 1.84 8.49
C VAL A 7 -12.40 1.86 9.18
N PRO A 8 -12.28 1.32 10.41
CA PRO A 8 -11.02 1.31 11.13
C PRO A 8 -9.88 0.72 10.29
N PRO A 9 -8.66 1.28 10.35
CA PRO A 9 -7.57 0.93 9.42
C PRO A 9 -7.14 -0.54 9.52
N GLN A 10 -7.29 -1.15 10.71
CA GLN A 10 -7.05 -2.58 10.92
C GLN A 10 -8.06 -3.43 10.13
N ASP A 11 -9.35 -3.06 10.17
CA ASP A 11 -10.42 -3.78 9.50
C ASP A 11 -10.35 -3.57 7.99
N ALA A 12 -10.08 -2.33 7.55
CA ALA A 12 -9.84 -2.00 6.16
C ALA A 12 -8.67 -2.82 5.56
N ARG A 13 -7.63 -3.10 6.34
CA ARG A 13 -6.51 -3.95 5.90
C ARG A 13 -6.96 -5.40 5.70
N VAL A 14 -7.72 -5.95 6.65
CA VAL A 14 -8.25 -7.32 6.55
C VAL A 14 -9.20 -7.44 5.35
N LEU A 15 -10.07 -6.46 5.14
CA LEU A 15 -10.97 -6.42 3.97
C LEU A 15 -10.15 -6.48 2.67
N ARG A 16 -9.10 -5.65 2.54
CA ARG A 16 -8.25 -5.62 1.33
C ARG A 16 -7.51 -6.94 1.10
N GLN A 17 -7.06 -7.61 2.16
CA GLN A 17 -6.39 -8.90 2.10
C GLN A 17 -7.36 -10.05 1.78
N SER A 18 -8.63 -9.91 2.14
CA SER A 18 -9.67 -10.94 1.99
C SER A 18 -10.37 -10.91 0.63
N ARG A 19 -9.74 -10.35 -0.41
CA ARG A 19 -10.36 -10.19 -1.74
C ARG A 19 -10.85 -11.51 -2.32
N ASP A 20 -10.08 -12.59 -2.17
CA ASP A 20 -10.43 -13.89 -2.74
C ASP A 20 -11.66 -14.51 -2.05
N VAL A 21 -11.80 -14.29 -0.74
CA VAL A 21 -12.98 -14.69 0.04
C VAL A 21 -14.20 -13.90 -0.42
N LEU A 22 -14.03 -12.61 -0.69
CA LEU A 22 -15.09 -11.74 -1.18
C LEU A 22 -15.58 -12.12 -2.59
N LEU A 23 -14.66 -12.48 -3.49
CA LEU A 23 -15.01 -12.98 -4.82
C LEU A 23 -15.78 -14.31 -4.74
N ARG A 24 -15.34 -15.24 -3.89
CA ARG A 24 -16.06 -16.49 -3.63
C ARG A 24 -17.45 -16.24 -3.03
N MET A 25 -17.56 -15.33 -2.06
CA MET A 25 -18.84 -14.95 -1.46
C MET A 25 -19.85 -14.48 -2.50
N ARG A 26 -19.41 -13.70 -3.50
CA ARG A 26 -20.26 -13.25 -4.61
C ARG A 26 -20.70 -14.36 -5.55
N GLN A 27 -19.90 -15.41 -5.66
CA GLN A 27 -20.26 -16.63 -6.39
C GLN A 27 -21.19 -17.55 -5.59
N GLY A 28 -21.69 -17.10 -4.43
CA GLY A 28 -22.62 -17.86 -3.57
C GLY A 28 -21.93 -18.79 -2.58
N TRP A 29 -20.60 -18.71 -2.43
CA TRP A 29 -19.90 -19.46 -1.40
C TRP A 29 -20.26 -18.94 -0.01
N THR A 30 -20.71 -19.84 0.86
CA THR A 30 -20.89 -19.57 2.28
C THR A 30 -20.05 -20.57 3.06
N PRO A 31 -19.29 -20.13 4.08
CA PRO A 31 -18.56 -21.07 4.92
C PRO A 31 -19.57 -21.96 5.65
N GLY A 32 -19.31 -23.27 5.70
CA GLY A 32 -20.14 -24.21 6.45
C GLY A 32 -20.31 -23.76 7.90
N LEU A 33 -21.56 -23.56 8.32
CA LEU A 33 -21.96 -23.05 9.64
C LEU A 33 -21.66 -24.02 10.81
N LEU A 34 -21.28 -25.26 10.50
CA LEU A 34 -21.00 -26.25 11.53
C LEU A 34 -19.52 -26.16 11.93
N PRO A 35 -19.21 -25.83 13.20
CA PRO A 35 -17.90 -26.15 13.72
C PRO A 35 -17.71 -27.66 13.56
N ARG A 36 -16.79 -28.07 12.68
CA ARG A 36 -16.23 -29.42 12.78
C ARG A 36 -15.56 -29.47 14.15
N PHE A 37 -16.27 -30.02 15.14
CA PHE A 37 -15.73 -30.28 16.48
C PHE A 37 -14.61 -31.33 16.37
N SER A 38 -13.45 -30.89 15.89
CA SER A 38 -12.21 -31.66 15.76
C SER A 38 -11.29 -31.31 16.92
N GLY A 39 -11.80 -31.46 18.14
CA GLY A 39 -11.00 -31.31 19.36
C GLY A 39 -10.50 -32.68 19.85
N PRO A 40 -9.29 -32.77 20.43
CA PRO A 40 -8.78 -34.02 21.03
C PRO A 40 -9.69 -34.56 22.14
N HIS A 41 -10.49 -33.71 22.78
CA HIS A 41 -11.48 -34.12 23.77
C HIS A 41 -12.63 -34.97 23.21
N TYR A 42 -12.99 -34.81 21.93
CA TYR A 42 -13.99 -35.67 21.29
C TYR A 42 -13.41 -37.04 20.96
N TRP A 43 -12.13 -37.11 20.56
CA TRP A 43 -11.42 -38.38 20.42
C TRP A 43 -11.29 -39.10 21.77
N MET A 44 -11.04 -38.35 22.84
CA MET A 44 -10.99 -38.88 24.21
C MET A 44 -12.37 -39.41 24.65
N LEU A 45 -13.46 -38.65 24.46
CA LEU A 45 -14.82 -39.12 24.77
C LEU A 45 -15.25 -40.32 23.91
N ALA A 46 -14.94 -40.32 22.62
CA ALA A 46 -15.24 -41.43 21.71
C ALA A 46 -14.43 -42.70 22.01
N ALA A 47 -13.21 -42.57 22.55
CA ALA A 47 -12.38 -43.71 22.98
C ALA A 47 -12.75 -44.23 24.38
N PHE A 48 -13.12 -43.33 25.31
CA PHE A 48 -13.40 -43.71 26.71
C PHE A 48 -14.86 -44.12 26.96
N ALA A 49 -15.84 -43.59 26.22
CA ALA A 49 -17.24 -44.01 26.37
C ALA A 49 -17.46 -45.53 26.14
N PRO A 50 -16.85 -46.17 25.12
CA PRO A 50 -16.91 -47.63 24.98
C PRO A 50 -16.24 -48.36 26.15
N ALA A 51 -15.09 -47.85 26.64
CA ALA A 51 -14.35 -48.47 27.75
C ALA A 51 -15.13 -48.40 29.08
N ALA A 52 -15.82 -47.29 29.34
CA ALA A 52 -16.67 -47.12 30.51
C ALA A 52 -17.92 -48.02 30.44
N CYS A 53 -18.58 -48.09 29.28
CA CYS A 53 -19.68 -49.04 29.05
C CYS A 53 -19.23 -50.50 29.18
N PHE A 54 -18.01 -50.82 28.73
CA PHE A 54 -17.42 -52.14 28.81
C PHE A 54 -17.11 -52.57 30.26
N GLY A 55 -16.54 -51.67 31.07
CA GLY A 55 -16.32 -51.92 32.50
C GLY A 55 -17.61 -52.14 33.27
N LEU A 56 -18.67 -51.37 32.95
CA LEU A 56 -20.00 -51.52 33.54
C LEU A 56 -20.66 -52.87 33.19
N LEU A 57 -20.53 -53.31 31.94
CA LEU A 57 -21.10 -54.58 31.45
C LEU A 57 -20.35 -55.82 31.98
N LEU A 58 -19.02 -55.75 32.13
CA LEU A 58 -18.21 -56.79 32.78
C LEU A 58 -18.58 -56.97 34.26
N SER A 59 -18.84 -55.86 34.96
CA SER A 59 -19.26 -55.88 36.36
C SER A 59 -20.62 -56.56 36.60
N LEU A 60 -21.47 -56.67 35.57
CA LEU A 60 -22.79 -57.31 35.64
C LEU A 60 -22.75 -58.82 35.32
N GLY A 61 -21.59 -59.39 34.97
CA GLY A 61 -21.42 -60.83 34.75
C GLY A 61 -22.21 -61.42 33.58
N MET A 62 -22.73 -60.58 32.67
CA MET A 62 -23.71 -60.96 31.65
C MET A 62 -23.12 -61.28 30.27
N MET A 63 -21.80 -61.32 30.10
CA MET A 63 -21.20 -61.45 28.77
C MET A 63 -20.41 -62.75 28.58
N SER A 64 -20.78 -63.51 27.55
CA SER A 64 -19.98 -64.62 27.06
C SER A 64 -18.71 -64.10 26.36
N ALA A 65 -17.62 -64.88 26.41
CA ALA A 65 -16.32 -64.51 25.87
C ALA A 65 -16.34 -64.09 24.39
N ALA A 66 -17.30 -64.59 23.61
CA ALA A 66 -17.49 -64.24 22.20
C ALA A 66 -17.96 -62.79 21.99
N ILE A 67 -18.81 -62.26 22.87
CA ILE A 67 -19.32 -60.88 22.75
C ILE A 67 -18.24 -59.89 23.21
N VAL A 68 -17.40 -60.29 24.17
CA VAL A 68 -16.22 -59.51 24.61
C VAL A 68 -15.20 -59.36 23.47
N MET A 69 -14.90 -60.44 22.75
CA MET A 69 -14.02 -60.41 21.57
C MET A 69 -14.58 -59.51 20.46
N LEU A 70 -15.89 -59.58 20.18
CA LEU A 70 -16.54 -58.75 19.16
C LEU A 70 -16.48 -57.26 19.52
N LEU A 71 -16.76 -56.91 20.78
CA LEU A 71 -16.71 -55.52 21.27
C LEU A 71 -15.30 -54.93 21.29
N LEU A 72 -14.25 -55.76 21.42
CA LEU A 72 -12.86 -55.30 21.34
C LEU A 72 -12.38 -55.18 19.88
N ALA A 73 -12.81 -56.10 18.99
CA ALA A 73 -12.37 -56.16 17.61
C ALA A 73 -12.96 -55.04 16.74
N VAL A 74 -14.22 -54.66 16.95
CA VAL A 74 -14.91 -53.61 16.19
C VAL A 74 -14.22 -52.23 16.30
N PRO A 75 -13.91 -51.69 17.49
CA PRO A 75 -13.22 -50.40 17.60
C PRO A 75 -11.78 -50.47 17.08
N LEU A 76 -11.09 -51.61 17.24
CA LEU A 76 -9.72 -51.79 16.73
C LEU A 76 -9.69 -51.84 15.19
N ALA A 77 -10.71 -52.42 14.56
CA ALA A 77 -10.88 -52.45 13.11
C ALA A 77 -11.36 -51.11 12.53
N LEU A 78 -12.09 -50.31 13.30
CA LEU A 78 -12.51 -48.96 12.92
C LEU A 78 -11.39 -47.91 13.10
N LEU A 79 -10.41 -48.17 13.97
CA LEU A 79 -9.27 -47.29 14.24
C LEU A 79 -8.49 -46.83 12.98
N PRO A 80 -8.11 -47.72 12.03
CA PRO A 80 -7.45 -47.28 10.79
C PRO A 80 -8.37 -46.53 9.83
N LEU A 81 -9.70 -46.75 9.90
CA LEU A 81 -10.68 -46.00 9.10
C LEU A 81 -10.82 -44.55 9.58
N LEU A 82 -10.74 -44.31 10.89
CA LEU A 82 -10.77 -42.96 11.46
C LEU A 82 -9.40 -42.26 11.37
N GLY A 83 -8.29 -42.98 11.46
CA GLY A 83 -6.93 -42.42 11.39
C GLY A 83 -6.54 -41.87 10.02
N ARG A 84 -7.17 -42.33 8.93
CA ARG A 84 -6.87 -41.86 7.57
C ARG A 84 -7.48 -40.50 7.22
N GLY A 85 -8.39 -39.98 8.05
CA GLY A 85 -8.98 -38.64 7.89
C GLY A 85 -8.26 -37.51 8.64
N GLY A 86 -7.21 -37.82 9.40
CA GLY A 86 -6.55 -36.91 10.35
C GLY A 86 -5.36 -36.10 9.83
N GLY A 87 -5.17 -35.99 8.51
CA GLY A 87 -4.08 -35.22 7.89
C GLY A 87 -4.34 -33.72 7.76
N GLY A 88 -5.04 -33.09 8.72
CA GLY A 88 -5.57 -31.73 8.60
C GLY A 88 -5.01 -30.74 9.63
N GLY A 89 -3.71 -30.77 9.90
CA GLY A 89 -3.07 -29.83 10.84
C GLY A 89 -3.08 -28.37 10.35
N ASP A 90 -2.94 -28.14 9.05
CA ASP A 90 -2.86 -26.79 8.46
C ASP A 90 -4.21 -26.22 7.98
N GLY A 91 -5.23 -27.06 7.79
CA GLY A 91 -6.54 -26.63 7.27
C GLY A 91 -7.40 -25.87 8.28
N SER A 92 -7.22 -26.14 9.58
CA SER A 92 -8.06 -25.55 10.63
C SER A 92 -7.87 -24.04 10.78
N GLY A 93 -6.62 -23.56 10.68
CA GLY A 93 -6.27 -22.15 10.77
C GLY A 93 -6.71 -21.36 9.53
N ALA A 94 -6.46 -21.91 8.33
CA ALA A 94 -6.88 -21.29 7.08
C ALA A 94 -8.41 -21.18 6.99
N GLU A 95 -9.14 -22.26 7.29
CA GLU A 95 -10.61 -22.21 7.31
C GLU A 95 -11.16 -21.26 8.38
N ALA A 96 -10.56 -21.20 9.57
CA ALA A 96 -10.96 -20.25 10.62
C ALA A 96 -10.73 -18.80 10.18
N SER A 97 -9.60 -18.51 9.53
CA SER A 97 -9.30 -17.20 8.96
C SER A 97 -10.28 -16.82 7.86
N GLU A 98 -10.64 -17.75 6.97
CA GLU A 98 -11.64 -17.50 5.92
C GLU A 98 -13.04 -17.23 6.49
N ARG A 99 -13.44 -17.94 7.55
CA ARG A 99 -14.71 -17.68 8.26
C ARG A 99 -14.72 -16.30 8.90
N ALA A 100 -13.63 -15.93 9.58
CA ALA A 100 -13.50 -14.61 10.19
C ALA A 100 -13.54 -13.50 9.12
N ALA A 101 -12.81 -13.68 8.02
CA ALA A 101 -12.84 -12.78 6.87
C ALA A 101 -14.25 -12.67 6.27
N PHE A 102 -14.96 -13.78 6.08
CA PHE A 102 -16.34 -13.79 5.61
C PHE A 102 -17.28 -13.02 6.55
N ALA A 103 -17.21 -13.28 7.85
CA ALA A 103 -18.03 -12.57 8.84
C ALA A 103 -17.76 -11.06 8.83
N GLN A 104 -16.49 -10.67 8.72
CA GLN A 104 -16.09 -9.27 8.64
C GLN A 104 -16.56 -8.61 7.33
N LEU A 105 -16.45 -9.29 6.19
CA LEU A 105 -16.96 -8.84 4.90
C LEU A 105 -18.48 -8.63 4.94
N ARG A 106 -19.22 -9.54 5.59
CA ARG A 106 -20.68 -9.39 5.80
C ARG A 106 -21.01 -8.21 6.72
N TRP A 107 -20.22 -7.98 7.76
CA TRP A 107 -20.43 -6.87 8.70
C TRP A 107 -20.24 -5.50 8.03
N TYR A 108 -19.26 -5.38 7.14
CA TYR A 108 -18.96 -4.16 6.40
C TYR A 108 -19.60 -4.12 5.00
N GLU A 109 -20.64 -4.92 4.75
CA GLU A 109 -21.38 -4.90 3.49
C GLU A 109 -21.88 -3.47 3.18
N GLY A 110 -21.61 -2.98 1.96
CA GLY A 110 -21.89 -1.60 1.57
C GLY A 110 -20.84 -0.56 1.98
N ARG A 111 -19.80 -0.93 2.73
CA ARG A 111 -18.64 -0.07 3.08
C ARG A 111 -17.37 -0.39 2.29
N TYR A 112 -17.50 -1.15 1.21
CA TYR A 112 -16.43 -1.36 0.25
C TYR A 112 -17.02 -1.45 -1.17
N VAL A 113 -16.18 -1.15 -2.17
CA VAL A 113 -16.51 -1.24 -3.60
C VAL A 113 -15.41 -2.04 -4.29
N LEU A 114 -15.81 -3.09 -5.02
CA LEU A 114 -14.90 -3.84 -5.88
C LEU A 114 -14.82 -3.20 -7.26
N VAL A 115 -13.74 -3.51 -7.98
CA VAL A 115 -13.66 -3.12 -9.40
C VAL A 115 -14.70 -3.89 -10.21
N ASP A 116 -15.01 -5.12 -9.80
CA ASP A 116 -16.01 -5.99 -10.44
C ASP A 116 -17.46 -5.48 -10.24
N ASP A 117 -17.68 -4.48 -9.37
CA ASP A 117 -18.96 -3.77 -9.23
C ASP A 117 -19.18 -2.71 -10.32
N LEU A 118 -18.14 -2.37 -11.06
CA LEU A 118 -18.13 -1.26 -12.00
C LEU A 118 -18.27 -1.81 -13.41
N ASP A 119 -19.16 -1.20 -14.18
CA ASP A 119 -19.13 -1.35 -15.63
C ASP A 119 -17.93 -0.61 -16.23
N VAL A 120 -17.58 -0.96 -17.47
CA VAL A 120 -16.41 -0.40 -18.18
C VAL A 120 -16.30 1.13 -18.11
N PRO A 121 -17.35 1.91 -18.41
CA PRO A 121 -17.25 3.38 -18.34
C PRO A 121 -17.04 3.88 -16.90
N ALA A 122 -17.70 3.29 -15.90
CA ALA A 122 -17.50 3.67 -14.51
C ALA A 122 -16.08 3.35 -14.02
N ALA A 123 -15.54 2.19 -14.40
CA ALA A 123 -14.16 1.81 -14.08
C ALA A 123 -13.15 2.82 -14.64
N ALA A 124 -13.37 3.30 -15.87
CA ALA A 124 -12.51 4.32 -16.48
C ALA A 124 -12.55 5.67 -15.74
N LEU A 125 -13.74 6.13 -15.31
CA LEU A 125 -13.88 7.35 -14.49
C LEU A 125 -13.19 7.21 -13.13
N LEU A 126 -13.32 6.04 -12.50
CA LEU A 126 -12.64 5.80 -11.23
C LEU A 126 -11.12 5.85 -11.40
N VAL A 127 -10.57 5.26 -12.46
CA VAL A 127 -9.12 5.33 -12.74
C VAL A 127 -8.66 6.78 -12.91
N ARG A 128 -9.43 7.62 -13.61
CA ARG A 128 -9.16 9.05 -13.75
C ARG A 128 -9.10 9.76 -12.40
N ALA A 129 -10.12 9.56 -11.56
CA ALA A 129 -10.17 10.15 -10.22
C ALA A 129 -8.97 9.71 -9.35
N ARG A 130 -8.64 8.41 -9.34
CA ARG A 130 -7.50 7.88 -8.58
C ARG A 130 -6.18 8.45 -9.06
N ARG A 131 -6.01 8.65 -10.37
CA ARG A 131 -4.82 9.30 -10.93
C ARG A 131 -4.72 10.76 -10.48
N ALA A 132 -5.82 11.51 -10.51
CA ALA A 132 -5.85 12.89 -10.05
C ALA A 132 -5.46 12.98 -8.56
N ILE A 133 -6.04 12.13 -7.71
CA ILE A 133 -5.70 12.04 -6.29
C ILE A 133 -4.21 11.70 -6.11
N ALA A 134 -3.70 10.68 -6.82
CA ALA A 134 -2.31 10.28 -6.75
C ALA A 134 -1.34 11.41 -7.13
N THR A 135 -1.68 12.23 -8.14
CA THR A 135 -0.90 13.42 -8.51
C THR A 135 -0.81 14.42 -7.36
N VAL A 136 -1.92 14.66 -6.64
CA VAL A 136 -1.92 15.58 -5.50
C VAL A 136 -1.12 15.01 -4.34
N THR A 137 -1.45 13.79 -3.90
CA THR A 137 -0.83 13.17 -2.73
C THR A 137 0.66 12.86 -2.94
N GLY A 138 1.08 12.66 -4.19
CA GLY A 138 2.46 12.41 -4.57
C GLY A 138 3.29 13.66 -4.85
N SER A 139 2.70 14.86 -4.81
CA SER A 139 3.43 16.11 -5.05
C SER A 139 4.29 16.49 -3.84
N ARG A 140 5.47 17.09 -4.09
CA ARG A 140 6.33 17.62 -3.03
C ARG A 140 5.68 18.82 -2.37
N VAL A 141 4.95 19.63 -3.13
CA VAL A 141 4.19 20.77 -2.56
C VAL A 141 3.18 20.28 -1.51
N ASN A 142 2.55 19.12 -1.70
CA ASN A 142 1.72 18.51 -0.66
C ASN A 142 2.56 17.92 0.49
N ALA A 143 3.66 17.22 0.19
CA ALA A 143 4.51 16.59 1.20
C ALA A 143 5.26 17.57 2.11
N ASP A 144 5.62 18.74 1.57
CA ASP A 144 6.35 19.81 2.27
C ASP A 144 5.38 20.76 3.02
N GLY A 145 4.08 20.44 3.06
CA GLY A 145 3.07 21.21 3.81
C GLY A 145 2.72 22.57 3.21
N LEU A 146 3.06 22.80 1.93
CA LEU A 146 2.70 24.04 1.22
C LEU A 146 1.22 24.07 0.81
N LEU A 147 0.59 22.89 0.76
CA LEU A 147 -0.86 22.72 0.76
C LEU A 147 -1.33 22.33 2.16
N ASP A 148 -2.63 22.47 2.40
CA ASP A 148 -3.30 21.93 3.59
C ASP A 148 -3.32 20.39 3.51
N ASP A 149 -2.18 19.80 3.82
CA ASP A 149 -1.85 18.38 3.73
C ASP A 149 -2.75 17.54 4.64
N VAL A 150 -3.04 18.03 5.84
CA VAL A 150 -3.99 17.43 6.79
C VAL A 150 -5.38 17.36 6.18
N ARG A 151 -5.88 18.47 5.61
CA ARG A 151 -7.19 18.47 4.95
C ARG A 151 -7.20 17.56 3.73
N ASN A 152 -6.14 17.56 2.92
CA ASN A 152 -6.03 16.69 1.75
C ASN A 152 -6.01 15.20 2.14
N ALA A 153 -5.32 14.84 3.23
CA ALA A 153 -5.23 13.47 3.73
C ALA A 153 -6.57 12.91 4.20
N VAL A 154 -7.50 13.76 4.64
CA VAL A 154 -8.85 13.35 5.05
C VAL A 154 -9.83 13.44 3.87
N MET A 155 -9.84 14.58 3.17
CA MET A 155 -10.84 14.87 2.15
C MET A 155 -10.66 14.02 0.89
N LEU A 156 -9.43 13.79 0.41
CA LEU A 156 -9.22 13.05 -0.85
C LEU A 156 -9.65 11.58 -0.75
N PRO A 157 -9.35 10.83 0.33
CA PRO A 157 -9.89 9.48 0.51
C PRO A 157 -11.43 9.45 0.58
N GLU A 158 -12.06 10.43 1.25
CA GLU A 158 -13.52 10.56 1.25
C GLU A 158 -14.08 10.79 -0.16
N GLN A 159 -13.45 11.65 -0.96
CA GLN A 159 -13.87 11.85 -2.35
C GLN A 159 -13.69 10.58 -3.20
N GLU A 160 -12.59 9.85 -3.04
CA GLU A 160 -12.35 8.59 -3.75
C GLU A 160 -13.45 7.57 -3.43
N TRP A 161 -13.78 7.43 -2.14
CA TRP A 161 -14.84 6.54 -1.67
C TRP A 161 -16.22 6.93 -2.22
N GLU A 162 -16.59 8.20 -2.10
CA GLU A 162 -17.88 8.70 -2.58
C GLU A 162 -18.05 8.51 -4.09
N ILE A 163 -16.99 8.80 -4.87
CA ILE A 163 -17.00 8.57 -6.32
C ILE A 163 -17.14 7.08 -6.61
N ALA A 164 -16.37 6.21 -5.96
CA ALA A 164 -16.45 4.76 -6.16
C ALA A 164 -17.84 4.21 -5.83
N ARG A 165 -18.42 4.63 -4.72
CA ARG A 165 -19.76 4.23 -4.27
C ARG A 165 -20.85 4.66 -5.25
N LEU A 166 -20.81 5.91 -5.72
CA LEU A 166 -21.77 6.43 -6.69
C LEU A 166 -21.64 5.71 -8.03
N LEU A 167 -20.41 5.47 -8.50
CA LEU A 167 -20.14 4.75 -9.73
C LEU A 167 -20.65 3.30 -9.66
N ALA A 168 -20.39 2.57 -8.57
CA ALA A 168 -20.92 1.21 -8.38
C ALA A 168 -22.45 1.19 -8.39
N LYS A 169 -23.10 2.17 -7.74
CA LYS A 169 -24.56 2.31 -7.77
C LYS A 169 -25.08 2.58 -9.18
N LEU A 170 -24.41 3.42 -9.95
CA LEU A 170 -24.77 3.70 -11.36
C LEU A 170 -24.61 2.44 -12.23
N SER A 171 -23.52 1.70 -12.08
CA SER A 171 -23.27 0.45 -12.82
C SER A 171 -24.34 -0.61 -12.51
N ALA A 172 -24.71 -0.78 -11.23
CA ALA A 172 -25.80 -1.68 -10.83
C ALA A 172 -27.14 -1.27 -11.45
N LEU A 173 -27.50 0.03 -11.37
CA LEU A 173 -28.75 0.54 -11.94
C LEU A 173 -28.80 0.39 -13.47
N ARG A 174 -27.68 0.60 -14.18
CA ARG A 174 -27.57 0.35 -15.62
C ARG A 174 -27.80 -1.12 -15.96
N GLY A 175 -27.22 -2.03 -15.18
CA GLY A 175 -27.41 -3.48 -15.34
C GLY A 175 -28.89 -3.86 -15.22
N THR A 176 -29.54 -3.44 -14.13
CA THR A 176 -30.98 -3.69 -13.93
C THR A 176 -31.84 -3.07 -15.04
N TYR A 177 -31.51 -1.85 -15.49
CA TYR A 177 -32.25 -1.19 -16.58
C TYR A 177 -32.10 -1.92 -17.92
N ALA A 178 -30.90 -2.41 -18.22
CA ALA A 178 -30.63 -3.18 -19.44
C ALA A 178 -31.37 -4.51 -19.46
N GLU A 179 -31.46 -5.19 -18.31
CA GLU A 179 -32.20 -6.46 -18.15
C GLU A 179 -33.73 -6.28 -18.21
N ALA A 180 -34.25 -5.20 -17.62
CA ALA A 180 -35.68 -4.95 -17.54
C ALA A 180 -36.34 -4.58 -18.89
N GLY A 181 -35.54 -4.15 -19.88
CA GLY A 181 -35.96 -3.97 -21.28
C GLY A 181 -37.34 -3.32 -21.48
N ALA A 182 -37.56 -2.09 -21.00
CA ALA A 182 -38.91 -1.50 -21.03
C ALA A 182 -39.01 -0.05 -21.52
N PRO A 183 -39.91 0.26 -22.49
CA PRO A 183 -40.33 1.61 -22.83
C PRO A 183 -41.21 2.22 -21.72
N GLY A 184 -41.07 3.54 -21.49
CA GLY A 184 -41.83 4.28 -20.47
C GLY A 184 -41.01 4.85 -19.30
N PHE A 185 -39.71 4.55 -19.25
CA PHE A 185 -38.80 4.94 -18.17
C PHE A 185 -37.90 6.15 -18.50
N GLU A 186 -38.39 7.10 -19.31
CA GLU A 186 -37.61 8.30 -19.68
C GLU A 186 -37.14 9.11 -18.47
N ALA A 187 -37.96 9.17 -17.41
CA ALA A 187 -37.61 9.84 -16.16
C ALA A 187 -36.42 9.16 -15.45
N VAL A 188 -36.38 7.82 -15.44
CA VAL A 188 -35.27 7.05 -14.85
C VAL A 188 -34.01 7.20 -15.70
N ALA A 189 -34.13 7.12 -17.02
CA ALA A 189 -33.01 7.34 -17.93
C ALA A 189 -32.44 8.77 -17.81
N ARG A 190 -33.30 9.78 -17.61
CA ARG A 190 -32.88 11.16 -17.35
C ARG A 190 -32.14 11.28 -16.02
N ALA A 191 -32.72 10.76 -14.93
CA ALA A 191 -32.09 10.78 -13.62
C ALA A 191 -30.73 10.07 -13.60
N LEU A 192 -30.58 8.97 -14.35
CA LEU A 192 -29.32 8.25 -14.50
C LEU A 192 -28.26 9.10 -15.23
N ARG A 193 -28.64 9.77 -16.33
CA ARG A 193 -27.74 10.69 -17.05
C ARG A 193 -27.33 11.88 -16.20
N ASP A 194 -28.27 12.47 -15.45
CA ASP A 194 -27.99 13.61 -14.58
C ASP A 194 -27.02 13.20 -13.45
N SER A 195 -27.23 12.00 -12.88
CA SER A 195 -26.35 11.44 -11.86
C SER A 195 -24.94 11.15 -12.41
N GLU A 196 -24.85 10.62 -13.63
CA GLU A 196 -23.57 10.39 -14.32
C GLU A 196 -22.84 11.71 -14.61
N ALA A 197 -23.55 12.72 -15.09
CA ALA A 197 -22.99 14.05 -15.33
C ALA A 197 -22.46 14.69 -14.03
N ALA A 198 -23.17 14.52 -12.91
CA ALA A 198 -22.73 15.01 -11.61
C ALA A 198 -21.43 14.32 -11.14
N VAL A 199 -21.32 12.99 -11.30
CA VAL A 199 -20.09 12.26 -10.97
C VAL A 199 -18.93 12.67 -11.87
N LEU A 200 -19.19 12.81 -13.18
CA LEU A 200 -18.19 13.31 -14.13
C LEU A 200 -17.67 14.70 -13.74
N ALA A 201 -18.57 15.63 -13.42
CA ALA A 201 -18.19 16.98 -12.98
C ALA A 201 -17.31 16.96 -11.72
N ARG A 202 -17.56 16.02 -10.80
CA ARG A 202 -16.73 15.82 -9.60
C ARG A 202 -15.33 15.31 -9.95
N VAL A 203 -15.22 14.36 -10.88
CA VAL A 203 -13.93 13.85 -11.38
C VAL A 203 -13.16 14.97 -12.08
N GLU A 204 -13.82 15.76 -12.93
CA GLU A 204 -13.20 16.89 -13.63
C GLU A 204 -12.75 18.00 -12.66
N ALA A 205 -13.47 18.22 -11.56
CA ALA A 205 -13.02 19.13 -10.50
C ALA A 205 -11.74 18.61 -9.81
N LEU A 206 -11.65 17.31 -9.53
CA LEU A 206 -10.43 16.69 -8.99
C LEU A 206 -9.26 16.79 -9.98
N GLU A 207 -9.51 16.57 -11.27
CA GLU A 207 -8.48 16.69 -12.31
C GLU A 207 -7.97 18.12 -12.44
N ARG A 208 -8.86 19.13 -12.40
CA ARG A 208 -8.46 20.54 -12.40
C ARG A 208 -7.65 20.89 -11.16
N TYR A 209 -8.04 20.39 -9.99
CA TYR A 209 -7.27 20.58 -8.78
C TYR A 209 -5.87 19.95 -8.90
N ALA A 210 -5.79 18.71 -9.37
CA ALA A 210 -4.52 18.02 -9.61
C ALA A 210 -3.63 18.73 -10.63
N ALA A 211 -4.20 19.31 -11.68
CA ALA A 211 -3.47 20.14 -12.64
C ALA A 211 -2.89 21.39 -11.96
N GLY A 212 -3.68 22.10 -11.15
CA GLY A 212 -3.20 23.24 -10.37
C GLY A 212 -2.06 22.88 -9.41
N VAL A 213 -2.15 21.72 -8.75
CA VAL A 213 -1.06 21.20 -7.89
C VAL A 213 0.18 20.86 -8.70
N ALA A 214 0.04 20.24 -9.88
CA ALA A 214 1.16 19.96 -10.76
C ALA A 214 1.83 21.25 -11.30
N ASP A 215 1.07 22.31 -11.50
CA ASP A 215 1.59 23.62 -11.90
C ASP A 215 2.37 24.26 -10.74
N ALA A 216 1.83 24.20 -9.52
CA ALA A 216 2.50 24.64 -8.31
C ALA A 216 3.80 23.85 -8.06
N GLU A 217 3.80 22.53 -8.26
CA GLU A 217 5.00 21.68 -8.16
C GLU A 217 6.10 22.15 -9.11
N ARG A 218 5.78 22.46 -10.37
CA ARG A 218 6.78 22.96 -11.32
C ARG A 218 7.36 24.30 -10.90
N ALA A 219 6.52 25.20 -10.38
CA ALA A 219 6.98 26.48 -9.84
C ALA A 219 7.89 26.29 -8.62
N TYR A 220 7.49 25.42 -7.69
CA TYR A 220 8.25 25.09 -6.49
C TYR A 220 9.62 24.49 -6.81
N VAL A 221 9.68 23.48 -7.68
CA VAL A 221 10.96 22.87 -8.13
C VAL A 221 11.87 23.91 -8.78
N THR A 222 11.30 24.84 -9.54
CA THR A 222 12.08 25.93 -10.16
C THR A 222 12.65 26.88 -9.10
N GLN A 223 11.84 27.27 -8.12
CA GLN A 223 12.26 28.13 -7.02
C GLN A 223 13.38 27.48 -6.19
N VAL A 224 13.23 26.20 -5.83
CA VAL A 224 14.26 25.44 -5.10
C VAL A 224 15.58 25.42 -5.88
N ARG A 225 15.53 25.18 -7.20
CA ARG A 225 16.74 25.20 -8.05
C ARG A 225 17.39 26.59 -8.12
N ILE A 226 16.59 27.65 -8.20
CA ILE A 226 17.12 29.03 -8.21
C ILE A 226 17.83 29.32 -6.89
N GLU A 227 17.24 28.90 -5.76
CA GLU A 227 17.83 29.11 -4.45
C GLU A 227 19.13 28.32 -4.28
N GLU A 228 19.17 27.06 -4.74
CA GLU A 228 20.40 26.27 -4.78
C GLU A 228 21.49 26.96 -5.61
N LEU A 229 21.15 27.52 -6.77
CA LEU A 229 22.11 28.27 -7.60
C LEU A 229 22.60 29.55 -6.93
N ARG A 230 21.70 30.31 -6.27
CA ARG A 230 22.06 31.51 -5.51
C ARG A 230 23.01 31.19 -4.35
N SER A 231 22.75 30.12 -3.61
CA SER A 231 23.63 29.69 -2.52
C SER A 231 25.06 29.40 -3.00
N ARG A 232 25.21 28.91 -4.25
CA ARG A 232 26.52 28.68 -4.88
C ARG A 232 27.12 29.93 -5.50
N ALA A 233 26.31 30.90 -5.92
CA ALA A 233 26.77 32.16 -6.50
C ALA A 233 27.67 32.93 -5.53
N HIS A 234 27.32 32.95 -4.23
CA HIS A 234 28.17 33.56 -3.19
C HIS A 234 29.57 32.94 -3.13
N GLN A 235 29.70 31.63 -3.33
CA GLN A 235 31.00 30.95 -3.34
C GLN A 235 31.85 31.39 -4.56
N TYR A 236 31.21 31.69 -5.69
CA TYR A 236 31.90 32.24 -6.86
C TYR A 236 32.28 33.71 -6.69
N GLU A 237 31.44 34.50 -6.01
CA GLU A 237 31.76 35.89 -5.64
C GLU A 237 32.94 35.96 -4.66
N ASP A 238 32.94 35.11 -3.64
CA ASP A 238 34.04 34.99 -2.68
C ASP A 238 35.35 34.57 -3.37
N LEU A 239 35.30 33.54 -4.23
CA LEU A 239 36.45 33.11 -5.02
C LEU A 239 36.97 34.21 -5.95
N ALA A 240 36.07 34.99 -6.56
CA ALA A 240 36.46 36.12 -7.42
C ALA A 240 37.11 37.25 -6.62
N ALA A 241 36.64 37.50 -5.39
CA ALA A 241 37.24 38.47 -4.49
C ALA A 241 38.63 38.02 -4.02
N GLU A 242 38.80 36.74 -3.65
CA GLU A 242 40.10 36.15 -3.28
C GLU A 242 41.09 36.19 -4.46
N ALA A 243 40.68 35.73 -5.65
CA ALA A 243 41.53 35.76 -6.84
C ALA A 243 41.89 37.20 -7.28
N GLY A 244 40.97 38.16 -7.10
CA GLY A 244 41.23 39.58 -7.33
C GLY A 244 42.22 40.16 -6.32
N ALA A 245 42.19 39.72 -5.06
CA ALA A 245 43.18 40.08 -4.06
C ALA A 245 44.57 39.51 -4.39
N ASP A 246 44.63 38.27 -4.86
CA ASP A 246 45.88 37.61 -5.29
C ASP A 246 46.53 38.28 -6.52
N ALA A 247 45.75 38.97 -7.36
CA ALA A 247 46.30 39.77 -8.46
C ALA A 247 47.23 40.90 -7.96
N PHE A 248 47.05 41.38 -6.72
CA PHE A 248 47.97 42.34 -6.08
C PHE A 248 49.23 41.68 -5.51
N ALA A 249 49.25 40.36 -5.32
CA ALA A 249 50.43 39.62 -4.87
C ALA A 249 51.42 39.35 -6.02
N VAL A 250 50.96 39.30 -7.27
CA VAL A 250 51.79 39.01 -8.45
C VAL A 250 52.97 39.98 -8.61
N PRO A 251 52.79 41.33 -8.54
CA PRO A 251 53.91 42.26 -8.68
C PRO A 251 54.97 42.12 -7.57
N GLU A 252 54.56 41.77 -6.35
CA GLU A 252 55.48 41.55 -5.23
C GLU A 252 56.24 40.24 -5.39
N LEU A 253 55.59 39.18 -5.88
CA LEU A 253 56.25 37.92 -6.23
C LEU A 253 57.26 38.11 -7.37
N GLU A 254 56.95 38.93 -8.38
CA GLU A 254 57.90 39.31 -9.44
C GLU A 254 59.11 40.07 -8.89
N ARG A 255 58.89 40.99 -7.94
CA ARG A 255 59.98 41.72 -7.26
C ARG A 255 60.87 40.75 -6.49
N LEU A 256 60.30 39.85 -5.70
CA LEU A 256 61.03 38.82 -4.96
C LEU A 256 61.80 37.88 -5.89
N ALA A 257 61.21 37.48 -7.02
CA ALA A 257 61.88 36.68 -8.04
C ALA A 257 63.08 37.42 -8.66
N ALA A 258 62.93 38.72 -8.95
CA ALA A 258 64.02 39.56 -9.45
C ALA A 258 65.15 39.70 -8.41
N GLU A 259 64.82 39.82 -7.12
CA GLU A 259 65.79 39.86 -6.02
C GLU A 259 66.54 38.55 -5.88
N ALA A 260 65.83 37.42 -5.87
CA ALA A 260 66.44 36.10 -5.86
C ALA A 260 67.38 35.89 -7.06
N ALA A 261 66.98 36.34 -8.26
CA ALA A 261 67.83 36.28 -9.46
C ALA A 261 69.06 37.20 -9.38
N ARG A 262 68.97 38.35 -8.70
CA ARG A 262 70.13 39.21 -8.43
C ARG A 262 71.09 38.55 -7.44
N LEU A 263 70.57 38.01 -6.35
CA LEU A 263 71.37 37.29 -5.34
C LEU A 263 72.05 36.06 -5.94
N ALA A 264 71.33 35.24 -6.71
CA ALA A 264 71.88 34.07 -7.38
C ALA A 264 73.00 34.43 -8.37
N ARG A 265 72.91 35.58 -9.06
CA ARG A 265 73.97 36.09 -9.93
C ARG A 265 75.18 36.59 -9.15
N ALA A 266 74.97 37.22 -8.00
CA ALA A 266 76.06 37.66 -7.12
C ALA A 266 76.83 36.47 -6.54
N LEU A 267 76.13 35.41 -6.11
CA LEU A 267 76.75 34.17 -5.59
C LEU A 267 77.45 33.34 -6.68
N ARG A 268 77.00 33.43 -7.94
CA ARG A 268 77.66 32.79 -9.09
C ARG A 268 78.84 33.58 -9.65
N ARG A 269 79.01 34.85 -9.26
CA ARG A 269 80.19 35.62 -9.64
C ARG A 269 81.36 35.08 -8.80
N PRO A 270 82.41 34.52 -9.41
CA PRO A 270 83.58 34.09 -8.64
C PRO A 270 84.14 35.31 -7.92
N PRO A 271 84.72 35.18 -6.70
CA PRO A 271 85.50 36.27 -6.12
C PRO A 271 86.61 36.58 -7.12
N GLY A 272 86.46 37.70 -7.82
CA GLY A 272 87.45 38.17 -8.78
C GLY A 272 88.75 38.43 -8.03
N ASN A 273 89.84 37.88 -8.55
CA ASN A 273 91.20 38.15 -8.12
C ASN A 273 91.40 39.66 -7.99
N ALA A 274 91.35 40.15 -6.75
CA ALA A 274 91.91 41.43 -6.35
C ALA A 274 93.40 41.18 -6.11
N GLY A 275 94.20 41.28 -7.16
CA GLY A 275 95.65 41.15 -7.10
C GLY A 275 96.26 41.45 -8.46
N GLU A 276 97.33 42.25 -8.44
CA GLU A 276 98.17 42.69 -9.58
C GLU A 276 97.63 43.96 -10.26
N THR A 277 97.96 45.20 -9.85
CA THR A 277 99.27 45.84 -9.56
C THR A 277 100.36 45.57 -10.60
N GLY A 278 100.81 46.64 -11.26
CA GLY A 278 102.14 46.69 -11.90
C GLY A 278 102.15 47.33 -13.29
N GLU A 279 102.46 48.63 -13.29
CA GLU A 279 103.25 49.42 -14.27
C GLU A 279 102.94 49.36 -15.77
#